data_AF-A0A662Z7C2-F1
#
_entry.id   AF-A0A662Z7C2-F1
#
_cell.length_a   1.000
_cell.length_b   1.000
_cell.length_c   1.000
_cell.angle_alpha   90.00
_cell.angle_beta   90.00
_cell.angle_gamma   90.00
#
_symmetry.space_group_name_H-M   'P 1'
#
loop_
_entity.id
_entity.type
_entity.pdbx_description
1 polymer ?
#
loop_
_entity_poly.entity_id
_entity_poly.type
_entity_poly.pdbx_seq_one_letter_code
_entity_poly.pdbx_strand_id
1 'polypeptide(L)'
;MAQLTNADYRKNSFEPRIAVVQLIFGIIYGFVTGIGIILAFRVLEATGEQPWLQYFFVILFGVLAAKSFYIYAKTRIAQNTGIQVVARVENIVPTHGITIVEGMLVMPDETTLPIESRFAGESVAHELKRFLDENKTKKLPALLVNKDTKHPKGQFLVRTRAGHLDPEYMNSLKTSK
;
A
#
# COMPACT_ATOMS: atom_id res chain seq x y z
N MET A 1 4.00 -29.57 1.40
CA MET A 1 4.14 -28.12 1.61
C MET A 1 3.08 -27.72 2.63
N ALA A 2 3.47 -27.07 3.73
CA ALA A 2 2.48 -26.58 4.70
C ALA A 2 1.54 -25.60 3.99
N GLN A 3 0.22 -25.72 4.20
CA GLN A 3 -0.74 -24.76 3.68
C GLN A 3 -0.49 -23.43 4.39
N LEU A 4 -0.03 -22.44 3.64
CA LEU A 4 0.12 -21.07 4.12
C LEU A 4 -1.26 -20.51 4.47
N THR A 5 -1.37 -19.83 5.60
CA THR A 5 -2.62 -19.20 6.00
C THR A 5 -2.72 -17.82 5.36
N ASN A 6 -3.95 -17.29 5.20
CA ASN A 6 -4.16 -15.93 4.66
C ASN A 6 -3.38 -14.85 5.47
N ALA A 7 -3.13 -15.10 6.76
CA ALA A 7 -2.33 -14.21 7.60
C ALA A 7 -0.84 -14.16 7.16
N ASP A 8 -0.30 -15.27 6.69
CA ASP A 8 1.10 -15.37 6.23
C ASP A 8 1.33 -14.58 4.94
N TYR A 9 0.37 -14.64 4.00
CA TYR A 9 0.41 -13.82 2.78
C TYR A 9 0.28 -12.32 3.10
N ARG A 10 -0.64 -11.93 4.00
CA ARG A 10 -0.88 -10.53 4.37
C ARG A 10 0.33 -9.86 5.04
N LYS A 11 1.05 -10.59 5.89
CA LYS A 11 2.19 -10.03 6.65
C LYS A 11 3.27 -9.45 5.74
N ASN A 12 3.52 -10.10 4.61
CA ASN A 12 4.56 -9.71 3.65
C ASN A 12 4.00 -8.89 2.49
N SER A 13 2.72 -8.51 2.55
CA SER A 13 2.08 -7.71 1.51
C SER A 13 2.40 -6.22 1.70
N PHE A 14 2.71 -5.54 0.60
CA PHE A 14 2.88 -4.10 0.55
C PHE A 14 1.56 -3.43 0.16
N GLU A 15 1.04 -2.57 1.02
CA GLU A 15 -0.20 -1.81 0.76
C GLU A 15 0.11 -0.33 0.51
N PRO A 16 0.25 0.12 -0.75
CA PRO A 16 0.58 1.51 -1.07
C PRO A 16 -0.55 2.49 -0.69
N ARG A 17 -1.79 1.99 -0.55
CA ARG A 17 -2.94 2.80 -0.11
C ARG A 17 -2.73 3.41 1.28
N ILE A 18 -1.99 2.74 2.16
CA ILE A 18 -1.66 3.25 3.49
C ILE A 18 -0.90 4.58 3.37
N ALA A 19 -0.02 4.74 2.39
CA ALA A 19 0.72 5.98 2.18
C ALA A 19 -0.22 7.17 1.94
N VAL A 20 -1.20 7.01 1.05
CA VAL A 20 -2.15 8.08 0.70
C VAL A 20 -2.99 8.48 1.91
N VAL A 21 -3.48 7.49 2.67
CA VAL A 21 -4.26 7.74 3.89
C VAL A 21 -3.42 8.49 4.93
N GLN A 22 -2.14 8.10 5.11
CA GLN A 22 -1.22 8.79 6.02
C GLN A 22 -0.89 10.21 5.56
N LEU A 23 -0.81 10.47 4.25
CA LEU A 23 -0.66 11.82 3.72
C LEU A 23 -1.87 12.70 4.08
N ILE A 24 -3.09 12.19 3.87
CA ILE A 24 -4.34 12.89 4.20
C ILE A 24 -4.38 13.20 5.70
N PHE A 25 -4.11 12.21 6.55
CA PHE A 25 -4.06 12.43 8.00
C PHE A 25 -2.97 13.42 8.40
N GLY A 26 -1.79 13.36 7.78
CA GLY A 26 -0.71 14.32 8.02
C GLY A 26 -1.12 15.76 7.72
N ILE A 27 -1.84 15.99 6.62
CA ILE A 27 -2.39 17.31 6.25
C ILE A 27 -3.43 17.77 7.28
N ILE A 28 -4.37 16.90 7.66
CA ILE A 28 -5.40 17.22 8.67
C ILE A 28 -4.76 17.58 10.01
N TYR A 29 -3.82 16.77 10.49
CA TYR A 29 -3.13 17.04 11.75
C TYR A 29 -2.29 18.33 11.69
N GLY A 30 -1.63 18.59 10.56
CA GLY A 30 -0.92 19.86 10.33
C GLY A 30 -1.87 21.07 10.38
N PHE A 31 -3.04 20.96 9.77
CA PHE A 31 -4.07 22.01 9.80
C PHE A 31 -4.60 22.26 11.22
N VAL A 32 -4.94 21.19 11.96
CA VAL A 32 -5.37 21.28 13.36
C VAL A 32 -4.28 21.90 14.25
N THR A 33 -3.02 21.54 14.00
CA THR A 33 -1.87 22.15 14.71
C THR A 33 -1.79 23.65 14.45
N GLY A 34 -1.96 24.08 13.19
CA GLY A 34 -1.99 25.50 12.82
C GLY A 34 -3.13 26.28 13.51
N ILE A 35 -4.33 25.72 13.54
CA ILE A 35 -5.46 26.30 14.30
C ILE A 35 -5.13 26.38 15.79
N GLY A 36 -4.54 25.31 16.36
CA GLY A 36 -4.14 25.27 17.76
C GLY A 36 -3.13 26.37 18.12
N ILE A 37 -2.18 26.67 17.24
CA ILE A 37 -1.22 27.77 17.41
C ILE A 37 -1.95 29.11 17.44
N ILE A 38 -2.84 29.36 16.47
CA ILE A 38 -3.62 30.61 16.41
C ILE A 38 -4.48 30.78 17.66
N LEU A 39 -5.14 29.71 18.11
CA LEU A 39 -5.96 29.73 19.32
C LEU A 39 -5.11 29.98 20.58
N ALA A 40 -3.89 29.45 20.65
CA ALA A 40 -2.99 29.72 21.76
C ALA A 40 -2.67 31.21 21.88
N PHE A 41 -2.33 31.87 20.76
CA PHE A 41 -2.10 33.32 20.74
C PHE A 41 -3.35 34.10 21.14
N ARG A 42 -4.52 33.73 20.61
CA ARG A 42 -5.79 34.40 20.95
C ARG A 42 -6.15 34.30 22.42
N VAL A 43 -5.91 33.15 23.05
CA VAL A 43 -6.17 32.96 24.49
C VAL A 43 -5.21 33.82 25.31
N LEU A 44 -3.92 33.80 24.97
CA LEU A 44 -2.91 34.61 25.66
C LEU A 44 -3.24 36.12 25.57
N GLU A 45 -3.63 36.61 24.39
CA GLU A 45 -4.00 38.00 24.17
C GLU A 45 -5.31 38.40 24.87
N ALA A 46 -6.32 37.52 24.89
CA ALA A 46 -7.65 37.85 25.42
C ALA A 46 -7.78 37.68 26.94
N THR A 47 -7.05 36.74 27.52
CA THR A 47 -7.19 36.38 28.95
C THR A 47 -5.94 36.69 29.78
N GLY A 48 -4.77 36.88 29.14
CA GLY A 48 -3.49 37.02 29.83
C GLY A 48 -3.00 35.72 30.48
N GLU A 49 -3.77 34.63 30.39
CA GLU A 49 -3.41 33.32 30.94
C GLU A 49 -2.60 32.49 29.93
N GLN A 50 -1.76 31.60 30.48
CA GLN A 50 -0.96 30.68 29.68
C GLN A 50 -1.86 29.61 29.02
N PRO A 51 -1.86 29.47 27.69
CA PRO A 51 -2.77 28.59 26.95
C PRO A 51 -2.28 27.13 26.94
N TRP A 52 -2.13 26.54 28.12
CA TRP A 52 -1.56 25.20 28.32
C TRP A 52 -2.27 24.11 27.52
N LEU A 53 -3.60 24.19 27.45
CA LEU A 53 -4.41 23.22 26.73
C LEU A 53 -4.12 23.28 25.22
N GLN A 54 -4.01 24.48 24.67
CA GLN A 54 -3.71 24.70 23.25
C GLN A 54 -2.28 24.23 22.94
N TYR A 55 -1.30 24.52 23.80
CA TYR A 55 0.06 23.99 23.64
C TYR A 55 0.11 22.46 23.67
N PHE A 56 -0.64 21.81 24.56
CA PHE A 56 -0.73 20.35 24.58
C PHE A 56 -1.27 19.80 23.26
N PHE A 57 -2.36 20.36 22.73
CA PHE A 57 -2.93 19.94 21.45
C PHE A 57 -1.99 20.19 20.27
N VAL A 58 -1.30 21.35 20.25
CA VAL A 58 -0.31 21.67 19.22
C VAL A 58 0.81 20.63 19.20
N ILE A 59 1.35 20.25 20.37
CA ILE A 59 2.39 19.25 20.46
C ILE A 59 1.87 17.87 20.03
N LEU A 60 0.70 17.46 20.54
CA LEU A 60 0.09 16.17 20.21
C LEU A 60 -0.15 16.02 18.71
N PHE A 61 -0.85 16.98 18.10
CA PHE A 61 -1.15 16.95 16.67
C PHE A 61 0.09 17.17 15.81
N GLY A 62 1.06 17.96 16.27
CA GLY A 62 2.34 18.14 15.58
C GLY A 62 3.13 16.84 15.49
N VAL A 63 3.20 16.07 16.58
CA VAL A 63 3.86 14.74 16.59
C VAL A 63 3.12 13.75 15.70
N LEU A 64 1.78 13.74 15.73
CA LEU A 64 0.97 12.89 14.87
C LEU A 64 1.14 13.25 13.38
N ALA A 65 1.20 14.53 13.05
CA ALA A 65 1.47 15.02 11.69
C ALA A 65 2.84 14.54 11.21
N ALA A 66 3.88 14.78 12.01
CA ALA A 66 5.25 14.36 11.69
C ALA A 66 5.35 12.84 11.46
N LYS A 67 4.73 12.04 12.33
CA LYS A 67 4.69 10.57 12.17
C LYS A 67 3.97 10.15 10.89
N SER A 68 2.86 10.81 10.56
CA SER A 68 2.08 10.51 9.35
C SER A 68 2.87 10.82 8.07
N PHE A 69 3.54 11.98 8.01
CA PHE A 69 4.44 12.33 6.91
C PHE A 69 5.65 11.40 6.80
N TYR A 70 6.23 10.99 7.93
CA TYR A 70 7.33 10.03 7.96
C TYR A 70 6.92 8.67 7.36
N ILE A 71 5.75 8.14 7.73
CA ILE A 71 5.23 6.89 7.17
C ILE A 71 4.96 7.04 5.67
N TYR A 72 4.36 8.16 5.25
CA TYR A 72 4.16 8.44 3.83
C TYR A 72 5.48 8.45 3.05
N ALA A 73 6.47 9.21 3.51
CA ALA A 73 7.77 9.33 2.86
C ALA A 73 8.47 7.96 2.78
N LYS A 74 8.52 7.21 3.88
CA LYS A 74 9.12 5.87 3.92
C LYS A 74 8.43 4.92 2.95
N THR A 75 7.10 4.94 2.88
CA THR A 75 6.32 4.08 1.98
C THR A 75 6.53 4.47 0.52
N ARG A 76 6.60 5.78 0.23
CA ARG A 76 6.84 6.29 -1.13
C ARG A 76 8.24 5.96 -1.63
N ILE A 77 9.26 6.11 -0.77
CA ILE A 77 10.63 5.70 -1.08
C ILE A 77 10.65 4.20 -1.37
N ALA A 78 10.06 3.39 -0.50
CA ALA A 78 10.02 1.94 -0.66
C ALA A 78 9.34 1.50 -1.98
N GLN A 79 8.29 2.21 -2.40
CA GLN A 79 7.65 1.98 -3.69
C GLN A 79 8.56 2.37 -4.88
N ASN A 80 9.28 3.48 -4.77
CA ASN A 80 10.14 3.99 -5.84
C ASN A 80 11.45 3.21 -5.98
N THR A 81 11.99 2.69 -4.87
CA THR A 81 13.21 1.85 -4.85
C THR A 81 12.92 0.36 -4.99
N GLY A 82 11.64 -0.01 -5.16
CA GLY A 82 11.23 -1.38 -5.36
C GLY A 82 11.77 -1.97 -6.67
N ILE A 83 12.13 -3.24 -6.63
CA ILE A 83 12.64 -3.98 -7.79
C ILE A 83 11.45 -4.67 -8.46
N GLN A 84 11.30 -4.47 -9.77
CA GLN A 84 10.30 -5.21 -10.55
C GLN A 84 10.75 -6.65 -10.71
N VAL A 85 9.89 -7.56 -10.29
CA VAL A 85 10.12 -9.01 -10.32
C VAL A 85 8.87 -9.71 -10.85
N VAL A 86 8.95 -11.01 -11.01
CA VAL A 86 7.83 -11.83 -11.47
C VAL A 86 7.40 -12.75 -10.34
N ALA A 87 6.13 -12.70 -9.98
CA ALA A 87 5.54 -13.54 -8.95
C ALA A 87 4.67 -14.63 -9.58
N ARG A 88 4.69 -15.83 -8.99
CA ARG A 88 3.83 -16.94 -9.38
C ARG A 88 2.51 -16.81 -8.64
N VAL A 89 1.42 -16.73 -9.37
CA VAL A 89 0.06 -16.74 -8.83
C VAL A 89 -0.30 -18.16 -8.41
N GLU A 90 -0.77 -18.30 -7.17
CA GLU A 90 -1.26 -19.55 -6.61
C GLU A 90 -2.78 -19.58 -6.60
N ASN A 91 -3.40 -18.48 -6.21
CA ASN A 91 -4.85 -18.40 -6.05
C ASN A 91 -5.39 -17.01 -6.40
N ILE A 92 -6.61 -16.96 -6.91
CA ILE A 92 -7.34 -15.74 -7.23
C ILE A 92 -8.76 -15.91 -6.69
N VAL A 93 -9.08 -15.17 -5.64
CA VAL A 93 -10.33 -15.28 -4.90
C VAL A 93 -11.12 -13.97 -5.04
N PRO A 94 -12.28 -13.97 -5.72
CA PRO A 94 -13.24 -12.88 -5.62
C PRO A 94 -13.95 -12.98 -4.26
N THR A 95 -14.05 -11.87 -3.52
CA THR A 95 -14.69 -11.85 -2.21
C THR A 95 -15.24 -10.46 -1.90
N HIS A 96 -16.52 -10.34 -1.57
CA HIS A 96 -17.15 -9.08 -1.10
C HIS A 96 -16.80 -7.83 -1.95
N GLY A 97 -16.87 -7.92 -3.27
CA GLY A 97 -16.60 -6.78 -4.17
C GLY A 97 -15.12 -6.48 -4.43
N ILE A 98 -14.20 -7.30 -3.90
CA ILE A 98 -12.76 -7.20 -4.17
C ILE A 98 -12.21 -8.50 -4.76
N THR A 99 -11.13 -8.39 -5.51
CA THR A 99 -10.34 -9.54 -5.96
C THR A 99 -9.06 -9.63 -5.16
N ILE A 100 -8.85 -10.78 -4.51
CA ILE A 100 -7.62 -11.10 -3.79
C ILE A 100 -6.78 -12.01 -4.69
N VAL A 101 -5.55 -11.59 -4.94
CA VAL A 101 -4.55 -12.38 -5.68
C VAL A 101 -3.46 -12.80 -4.69
N GLU A 102 -3.29 -14.11 -4.55
CA GLU A 102 -2.30 -14.72 -3.67
C GLU A 102 -1.23 -15.40 -4.53
N GLY A 103 0.02 -15.29 -4.12
CA GLY A 103 1.09 -15.99 -4.79
C GLY A 103 2.44 -15.89 -4.13
N MET A 104 3.42 -16.50 -4.78
CA MET A 104 4.80 -16.59 -4.30
C MET A 104 5.69 -15.72 -5.17
N LEU A 105 6.31 -14.73 -4.56
CA LEU A 105 7.33 -13.91 -5.17
C LEU A 105 8.66 -14.65 -5.02
N VAL A 106 9.34 -14.89 -6.15
CA VAL A 106 10.67 -15.51 -6.15
C VAL A 106 11.69 -14.39 -5.93
N MET A 107 12.40 -14.46 -4.81
CA MET A 107 13.46 -13.53 -4.49
C MET A 107 14.74 -13.86 -5.27
N PRO A 108 15.66 -12.90 -5.46
CA PRO A 108 16.90 -13.13 -6.20
C PRO A 108 17.86 -14.17 -5.58
N ASP A 109 17.65 -14.54 -4.32
CA ASP A 109 18.37 -15.58 -3.58
C ASP A 109 17.64 -16.95 -3.63
N GLU A 110 16.72 -17.12 -4.58
CA GLU A 110 15.85 -18.31 -4.77
C GLU A 110 14.89 -18.60 -3.60
N THR A 111 14.83 -17.75 -2.59
CA THR A 111 13.80 -17.85 -1.54
C THR A 111 12.44 -17.41 -2.07
N THR A 112 11.36 -17.87 -1.45
CA THR A 112 10.00 -17.52 -1.85
C THR A 112 9.31 -16.71 -0.76
N LEU A 113 8.66 -15.62 -1.16
CA LEU A 113 7.92 -14.74 -0.28
C LEU A 113 6.42 -14.81 -0.62
N PRO A 114 5.56 -15.30 0.29
CA PRO A 114 4.13 -15.30 0.07
C PRO A 114 3.59 -13.87 0.12
N ILE A 115 2.85 -13.45 -0.91
CA ILE A 115 2.27 -12.11 -1.02
C ILE A 115 0.80 -12.17 -1.40
N GLU A 116 0.03 -11.21 -0.88
CA GLU A 116 -1.37 -10.95 -1.21
C GLU A 116 -1.46 -9.57 -1.87
N SER A 117 -2.33 -9.40 -2.87
CA SER A 117 -2.72 -8.08 -3.35
C SER A 117 -4.22 -8.01 -3.57
N ARG A 118 -4.81 -6.88 -3.17
CA ARG A 118 -6.25 -6.67 -3.21
C ARG A 118 -6.61 -5.60 -4.23
N PHE A 119 -7.41 -5.99 -5.21
CA PHE A 119 -7.91 -5.14 -6.29
C PHE A 119 -9.41 -4.91 -6.13
N ALA A 120 -9.89 -3.76 -6.60
CA ALA A 120 -11.31 -3.44 -6.56
C ALA A 120 -12.04 -4.15 -7.71
N GLY A 121 -13.24 -4.67 -7.45
CA GLY A 121 -14.07 -5.37 -8.43
C GLY A 121 -13.81 -6.88 -8.46
N GLU A 122 -14.88 -7.66 -8.57
CA GLU A 122 -14.84 -9.13 -8.71
C GLU A 122 -14.57 -9.55 -10.17
N SER A 123 -14.94 -8.70 -11.14
CA SER A 123 -14.69 -8.93 -12.57
C SER A 123 -13.19 -9.09 -12.86
N VAL A 124 -12.33 -8.40 -12.12
CA VAL A 124 -10.86 -8.55 -12.18
C VAL A 124 -10.44 -10.00 -11.97
N ALA A 125 -11.07 -10.76 -11.06
CA ALA A 125 -10.72 -12.15 -10.81
C ALA A 125 -10.92 -13.02 -12.06
N HIS A 126 -12.06 -12.83 -12.74
CA HIS A 126 -12.41 -13.58 -13.93
C HIS A 126 -11.50 -13.20 -15.12
N GLU A 127 -11.23 -11.92 -15.30
CA GLU A 127 -10.37 -11.42 -16.36
C GLU A 127 -8.91 -11.85 -16.17
N LEU A 128 -8.41 -11.82 -14.93
CA LEU A 128 -7.05 -12.27 -14.61
C LEU A 128 -6.92 -13.78 -14.82
N LYS A 129 -7.89 -14.59 -14.37
CA LYS A 129 -7.92 -16.04 -14.62
C LYS A 129 -7.89 -16.34 -16.12
N ARG A 130 -8.78 -15.69 -16.87
CA ARG A 130 -8.86 -15.82 -18.33
C ARG A 130 -7.53 -15.45 -18.99
N PHE A 131 -6.90 -14.35 -18.59
CA PHE A 131 -5.60 -13.95 -19.14
C PHE A 131 -4.49 -14.98 -18.88
N LEU A 132 -4.42 -15.52 -17.65
CA LEU A 132 -3.42 -16.52 -17.28
C LEU A 132 -3.60 -17.82 -18.06
N ASP A 133 -4.86 -18.24 -18.25
CA ASP A 133 -5.21 -19.44 -19.01
C ASP A 133 -4.91 -19.28 -20.51
N GLU A 134 -5.31 -18.15 -21.11
CA GLU A 134 -5.06 -17.84 -22.54
C GLU A 134 -3.56 -17.79 -22.86
N ASN A 135 -2.74 -17.27 -21.95
CA ASN A 135 -1.30 -17.13 -22.14
C ASN A 135 -0.48 -18.31 -21.58
N LYS A 136 -1.14 -19.34 -21.06
CA LYS A 136 -0.51 -20.53 -20.45
C LYS A 136 0.57 -20.17 -19.42
N THR A 137 0.33 -19.13 -18.64
CA THR A 137 1.28 -18.63 -17.64
C THR A 137 0.63 -18.55 -16.28
N LYS A 138 1.41 -18.78 -15.23
CA LYS A 138 1.02 -18.50 -13.83
C LYS A 138 1.79 -17.32 -13.25
N LYS A 139 2.41 -16.52 -14.11
CA LYS A 139 3.33 -15.45 -13.71
C LYS A 139 2.69 -14.08 -13.95
N LEU A 140 2.75 -13.22 -12.94
CA LEU A 140 2.35 -11.82 -13.03
C LEU A 140 3.51 -10.91 -12.57
N PRO A 141 3.61 -9.69 -13.11
CA PRO A 141 4.60 -8.74 -12.63
C PRO A 141 4.24 -8.33 -11.19
N ALA A 142 5.29 -8.21 -10.38
CA ALA A 142 5.22 -7.84 -8.99
C ALA A 142 6.34 -6.85 -8.66
N LEU A 143 6.21 -6.17 -7.54
CA LEU A 143 7.19 -5.27 -6.99
C LEU A 143 7.69 -5.87 -5.68
N LEU A 144 9.00 -6.10 -5.60
CA LEU A 144 9.67 -6.43 -4.35
C LEU A 144 10.19 -5.15 -3.72
N VAL A 145 9.78 -4.90 -2.50
CA VAL A 145 10.07 -3.69 -1.74
C VAL A 145 10.89 -4.05 -0.51
N ASN A 146 11.86 -3.21 -0.14
CA ASN A 146 12.73 -3.38 1.02
C ASN A 146 13.49 -4.73 1.03
N LYS A 147 13.98 -5.17 -0.15
CA LYS A 147 14.71 -6.43 -0.33
C LYS A 147 15.84 -6.61 0.70
N ASP A 148 16.62 -5.57 0.95
CA ASP A 148 17.82 -5.64 1.81
C ASP A 148 17.51 -5.47 3.31
N THR A 149 16.23 -5.49 3.69
CA THR A 149 15.81 -5.33 5.09
C THR A 149 15.33 -6.64 5.71
N LYS A 150 15.24 -6.71 7.05
CA LYS A 150 14.70 -7.87 7.77
C LYS A 150 13.22 -8.18 7.46
N HIS A 151 12.52 -7.30 6.75
CA HIS A 151 11.09 -7.41 6.45
C HIS A 151 10.82 -7.04 4.99
N PRO A 152 11.23 -7.88 4.02
CA PRO A 152 10.89 -7.67 2.62
C PRO A 152 9.37 -7.77 2.45
N LYS A 153 8.83 -6.94 1.56
CA LYS A 153 7.40 -6.94 1.23
C LYS A 153 7.21 -6.98 -0.27
N GLY A 154 6.11 -7.56 -0.73
CA GLY A 154 5.78 -7.59 -2.15
C GLY A 154 4.35 -7.17 -2.47
N GLN A 155 4.14 -6.79 -3.72
CA GLN A 155 2.86 -6.40 -4.27
C GLN A 155 2.77 -6.87 -5.72
N PHE A 156 1.61 -7.36 -6.16
CA PHE A 156 1.34 -7.56 -7.59
C PHE A 156 1.11 -6.20 -8.29
N LEU A 157 1.75 -6.00 -9.44
CA LEU A 157 1.65 -4.79 -10.26
C LEU A 157 0.50 -4.88 -11.29
N VAL A 158 -0.64 -5.44 -10.89
CA VAL A 158 -1.83 -5.48 -11.75
C VAL A 158 -2.50 -4.11 -11.76
N ARG A 159 -2.72 -3.57 -12.96
CA ARG A 159 -3.47 -2.33 -13.13
C ARG A 159 -4.93 -2.65 -13.42
N THR A 160 -5.80 -2.02 -12.65
CA THR A 160 -7.25 -2.16 -12.78
C THR A 160 -7.89 -0.79 -12.94
N ARG A 161 -8.89 -0.69 -13.82
CA ARG A 161 -9.68 0.53 -14.05
C ARG A 161 -11.16 0.18 -13.94
N ALA A 162 -11.89 0.91 -13.10
CA ALA A 162 -13.34 0.75 -12.90
C ALA A 162 -13.79 -0.70 -12.55
N GLY A 163 -12.97 -1.47 -11.83
CA GLY A 163 -13.30 -2.85 -11.47
C GLY A 163 -12.97 -3.91 -12.53
N HIS A 164 -12.28 -3.51 -13.60
CA HIS A 164 -11.79 -4.36 -14.68
C HIS A 164 -10.27 -4.29 -14.78
N LEU A 165 -9.62 -5.26 -15.42
CA LEU A 165 -8.23 -5.15 -15.82
C LEU A 165 -8.06 -4.00 -16.81
N ASP A 166 -7.00 -3.23 -16.65
CA ASP A 166 -6.68 -2.17 -17.59
C ASP A 166 -6.30 -2.77 -18.97
N PRO A 167 -7.00 -2.43 -20.06
CA PRO A 167 -6.71 -2.96 -21.40
C PRO A 167 -5.29 -2.63 -21.87
N GLU A 168 -4.76 -1.46 -21.52
CA GLU A 168 -3.39 -1.08 -21.87
C GLU A 168 -2.37 -1.98 -21.14
N TYR A 169 -2.66 -2.30 -19.88
CA TYR A 169 -1.85 -3.24 -19.10
C TYR A 169 -1.90 -4.65 -19.69
N MET A 170 -3.07 -5.14 -20.07
CA MET A 170 -3.20 -6.43 -20.77
C MET A 170 -2.37 -6.49 -22.07
N ASN A 171 -2.36 -5.41 -22.84
CA ASN A 171 -1.58 -5.34 -24.07
C ASN A 171 -0.07 -5.32 -23.79
N SER A 172 0.37 -4.61 -22.75
CA SER A 172 1.78 -4.59 -22.34
C SER A 172 2.31 -5.96 -21.90
N LEU A 173 1.46 -6.79 -21.29
CA LEU A 173 1.80 -8.15 -20.91
C LEU A 173 1.92 -9.11 -22.11
N LYS A 174 1.24 -8.82 -23.22
CA LYS A 174 1.31 -9.63 -24.46
C LYS A 174 2.53 -9.32 -25.31
N THR A 175 2.99 -8.07 -25.31
CA THR A 175 4.15 -7.61 -26.10
C THR A 175 5.50 -7.85 -25.41
N SER A 176 5.54 -8.01 -24.09
CA SER A 176 6.76 -8.30 -23.32
C SER A 176 7.13 -9.80 -23.30
N LYS A 177 7.16 -10.46 -24.47
CA LYS A 177 7.68 -11.83 -24.62
C LYS A 177 9.20 -11.85 -24.79
#